data_AF-R6BC59-F1
#
_entry.id   AF-R6BC59-F1
#
_cell.length_a   1.000
_cell.length_b   1.000
_cell.length_c   1.000
_cell.angle_alpha   90.00
_cell.angle_beta   90.00
_cell.angle_gamma   90.00
#
_symmetry.space_group_name_H-M   'P 1'
#
loop_
_entity.id
_entity.type
_entity.pdbx_description
1 polymer ?
#
loop_
_entity_poly.entity_id
_entity_poly.type
_entity_poly.pdbx_seq_one_letter_code
_entity_poly.pdbx_strand_id
1 'polypeptide(L)'
;MSSLISADNTWVLWGLLVGDAALAIWLEQKYKWASKITGCVLALLGMMILSNVGIIPTESPVYDSVWSYVVPLAIPLLLFQCNIKKIGKESGKLLIIYLISSVGTVLGALGGFFALNKFVPDLNKVAAMFSGTYVGGSVNFAAMADTFGASGELSSQAVVADNLLMALYFFVLIAMPSINFFRKHYKHPLVDEVEAGNAGSTESYWKAKPMSLQNIAFCFAASTIIVAISTAIANFFASLFPAEGATFILNQLLGNKYLIMTTITMICATAFPKVFNDAPGANEIGTFLIYIFFAVIGAPASIMSIITQAPLLLVYALIIVACNMLITLIFGKIFKFSLEEIILASNANIGGPTTAAAMAISKGWNKLVGPVLLIGTLGYVLGNYYGVLVGNLLR
;
A
#
# COMPACT_ATOMS: atom_id res chain seq x y z
N MET A 1 -27.13 5.27 -18.11
CA MET A 1 -27.10 6.42 -19.05
C MET A 1 -26.00 6.15 -20.05
N SER A 2 -26.23 6.36 -21.34
CA SER A 2 -25.16 6.25 -22.35
C SER A 2 -24.16 7.38 -22.13
N SER A 3 -22.92 7.04 -21.80
CA SER A 3 -21.83 8.01 -21.71
C SER A 3 -21.51 8.61 -23.08
N LEU A 4 -20.91 9.80 -23.09
CA LEU A 4 -20.47 10.48 -24.31
C LEU A 4 -19.48 9.63 -25.11
N ILE A 5 -18.56 8.96 -24.40
CA ILE A 5 -17.60 8.01 -24.97
C ILE A 5 -18.13 6.59 -24.78
N SER A 6 -18.13 5.79 -25.85
CA SER A 6 -18.50 4.37 -25.78
C SER A 6 -17.50 3.56 -24.97
N ALA A 7 -17.99 2.51 -24.28
CA ALA A 7 -17.17 1.54 -23.54
C ALA A 7 -16.15 0.81 -24.43
N ASP A 8 -16.43 0.70 -25.73
CA ASP A 8 -15.56 0.04 -26.71
C ASP A 8 -14.53 1.00 -27.34
N ASN A 9 -14.54 2.29 -26.98
CA ASN A 9 -13.58 3.25 -27.49
C ASN A 9 -12.24 3.18 -26.73
N THR A 10 -11.52 2.08 -26.98
CA THR A 10 -10.31 1.67 -26.25
C THR A 10 -9.25 2.76 -26.15
N TRP A 11 -8.90 3.43 -27.26
CA TRP A 11 -7.82 4.42 -27.27
C TRP A 11 -8.17 5.70 -26.53
N VAL A 12 -9.41 6.17 -26.63
CA VAL A 12 -9.84 7.37 -25.91
C VAL A 12 -9.86 7.09 -24.41
N LEU A 13 -10.37 5.93 -24.00
CA LEU A 13 -10.41 5.54 -22.59
C LEU A 13 -9.01 5.36 -22.01
N TRP A 14 -8.08 4.72 -22.72
CA TRP A 14 -6.67 4.67 -22.32
C TRP A 14 -6.03 6.06 -22.24
N GLY A 15 -6.30 6.93 -23.21
CA GLY A 15 -5.80 8.30 -23.24
C GLY A 15 -6.27 9.11 -22.03
N LEU A 16 -7.54 9.00 -21.66
CA LEU A 16 -8.08 9.67 -20.48
C LEU A 16 -7.50 9.10 -19.19
N LEU A 17 -7.40 7.79 -19.08
CA LEU A 17 -6.94 7.10 -17.87
C LEU A 17 -5.45 7.37 -17.60
N VAL A 18 -4.59 7.23 -18.60
CA VAL A 18 -3.15 7.53 -18.49
C VAL A 18 -2.91 9.04 -18.37
N GLY A 19 -3.68 9.84 -19.11
CA GLY A 19 -3.62 11.30 -19.05
C GLY A 19 -3.99 11.84 -17.66
N ASP A 20 -5.02 11.28 -17.05
CA ASP A 20 -5.48 11.63 -15.70
C ASP A 20 -4.44 11.22 -14.64
N ALA A 21 -3.90 10.00 -14.72
CA ALA A 21 -2.80 9.57 -13.85
C ALA A 21 -1.59 10.51 -13.94
N ALA A 22 -1.20 10.91 -15.16
CA ALA A 22 -0.10 11.86 -15.38
C ALA A 22 -0.43 13.27 -14.84
N LEU A 23 -1.65 13.74 -15.06
CA LEU A 23 -2.13 15.03 -14.55
C LEU A 23 -2.12 15.05 -13.01
N ALA A 24 -2.57 13.97 -12.38
CA ALA A 24 -2.61 13.83 -10.93
C ALA A 24 -1.20 13.89 -10.31
N ILE A 25 -0.22 13.19 -10.89
CA ILE A 25 1.20 13.27 -10.47
C ILE A 25 1.72 14.69 -10.62
N TRP A 26 1.48 15.31 -11.77
CA TRP A 26 1.94 16.67 -12.03
C TRP A 26 1.34 17.67 -11.04
N LEU A 27 0.04 17.55 -10.74
CA LEU A 27 -0.65 18.40 -9.77
C LEU A 27 -0.03 18.23 -8.38
N GLU A 28 0.15 16.99 -7.93
CA GLU A 28 0.73 16.66 -6.63
C GLU A 28 2.14 17.22 -6.46
N GLN A 29 3.00 17.09 -7.47
CA GLN A 29 4.38 17.56 -7.41
C GLN A 29 4.50 19.08 -7.53
N LYS A 30 3.56 19.73 -8.21
CA LYS A 30 3.60 21.17 -8.48
C LYS A 30 2.90 22.03 -7.42
N TYR A 31 1.77 21.56 -6.86
CA TYR A 31 0.91 22.38 -6.00
C TYR A 31 0.83 21.83 -4.57
N LYS A 32 1.09 22.72 -3.59
CA LYS A 32 1.05 22.38 -2.14
C LYS A 32 -0.31 21.92 -1.62
N TRP A 33 -1.40 22.29 -2.28
CA TRP A 33 -2.74 21.84 -1.89
C TRP A 33 -2.99 20.40 -2.39
N ALA A 34 -2.54 20.09 -3.61
CA ALA A 34 -2.67 18.78 -4.24
C ALA A 34 -1.81 17.74 -3.51
N SER A 35 -0.62 18.12 -3.05
CA SER A 35 0.24 17.26 -2.22
C SER A 35 -0.37 16.85 -0.88
N LYS A 36 -1.47 17.49 -0.44
CA LYS A 36 -2.21 17.07 0.77
C LYS A 36 -3.28 16.00 0.48
N ILE A 37 -3.77 15.94 -0.75
CA ILE A 37 -4.81 14.99 -1.18
C ILE A 37 -4.17 13.68 -1.67
N THR A 38 -2.88 13.70 -2.02
CA THR A 38 -2.13 12.65 -2.73
C THR A 38 -2.55 12.49 -4.18
N GLY A 39 -1.60 12.17 -5.05
CA GLY A 39 -1.87 12.02 -6.47
C GLY A 39 -2.75 10.81 -6.78
N CYS A 40 -2.68 9.73 -5.99
CA CYS A 40 -3.57 8.58 -6.12
C CYS A 40 -5.05 8.98 -5.96
N VAL A 41 -5.38 9.79 -4.95
CA VAL A 41 -6.75 10.30 -4.78
C VAL A 41 -7.13 11.25 -5.90
N LEU A 42 -6.21 12.11 -6.36
CA LEU A 42 -6.50 13.01 -7.48
C LEU A 42 -6.85 12.25 -8.76
N ALA A 43 -6.14 11.15 -9.06
CA ALA A 43 -6.45 10.28 -10.20
C ALA A 43 -7.82 9.59 -10.04
N LEU A 44 -8.13 9.10 -8.84
CA LEU A 44 -9.45 8.54 -8.55
C LEU A 44 -10.56 9.59 -8.76
N LEU A 45 -10.38 10.80 -8.20
CA LEU A 45 -11.34 11.90 -8.32
C LEU A 45 -11.54 12.32 -9.79
N GLY A 46 -10.47 12.37 -10.58
CA GLY A 46 -10.51 12.74 -12.00
C GLY A 46 -11.44 11.82 -12.80
N MET A 47 -11.18 10.52 -12.78
CA MET A 47 -12.03 9.53 -13.46
C MET A 47 -13.45 9.47 -12.89
N MET A 48 -13.61 9.62 -11.57
CA MET A 48 -14.94 9.68 -10.96
C MET A 48 -15.75 10.89 -11.45
N ILE A 49 -15.15 12.07 -11.54
CA ILE A 49 -15.83 13.26 -12.06
C ILE A 49 -16.25 13.02 -13.51
N LEU A 50 -15.37 12.47 -14.34
CA LEU A 50 -15.67 12.17 -15.74
C LEU A 50 -16.84 11.19 -15.89
N SER A 51 -16.92 10.16 -15.05
CA SER A 51 -18.01 9.17 -15.13
C SER A 51 -19.34 9.72 -14.61
N ASN A 52 -19.33 10.49 -13.51
CA ASN A 52 -20.54 11.05 -12.91
C ASN A 52 -21.16 12.17 -13.77
N VAL A 53 -20.35 12.90 -14.56
CA VAL A 53 -20.83 13.88 -15.55
C VAL A 53 -21.28 13.18 -16.86
N GLY A 54 -21.07 11.87 -16.98
CA GLY A 54 -21.47 11.07 -18.15
C GLY A 54 -20.53 11.18 -19.35
N ILE A 55 -19.28 11.60 -19.14
CA ILE A 55 -18.27 11.69 -20.22
C ILE A 55 -17.74 10.30 -20.57
N ILE A 56 -17.37 9.52 -19.56
CA ILE A 56 -16.86 8.14 -19.71
C ILE A 56 -17.88 7.13 -19.16
N PRO A 57 -17.83 5.87 -19.62
CA PRO A 57 -18.66 4.81 -19.04
C PRO A 57 -18.08 4.36 -17.69
N THR A 58 -18.93 3.75 -16.87
CA THR A 58 -18.56 3.14 -15.58
C THR A 58 -17.89 1.78 -15.74
N GLU A 59 -18.09 1.12 -16.88
CA GLU A 59 -17.54 -0.20 -17.21
C GLU A 59 -16.93 -0.17 -18.62
N SER A 60 -15.80 -0.84 -18.80
CA SER A 60 -15.12 -0.97 -20.10
C SER A 60 -14.05 -2.08 -20.05
N PRO A 61 -13.80 -2.80 -21.16
CA PRO A 61 -12.67 -3.73 -21.27
C PRO A 61 -11.30 -3.09 -20.99
N VAL A 62 -11.15 -1.77 -21.15
CA VAL A 62 -9.94 -1.03 -20.78
C VAL A 62 -9.70 -1.10 -19.28
N TYR A 63 -10.76 -0.97 -18.48
CA TYR A 63 -10.69 -1.03 -17.02
C TYR A 63 -10.34 -2.45 -16.57
N ASP A 64 -10.94 -3.47 -17.19
CA ASP A 64 -10.61 -4.89 -16.93
C ASP A 64 -9.15 -5.22 -17.27
N SER A 65 -8.61 -4.59 -18.32
CA SER A 65 -7.21 -4.75 -18.72
C SER A 65 -6.24 -4.19 -17.67
N VAL A 66 -6.61 -3.13 -16.95
CA VAL A 66 -5.78 -2.59 -15.86
C VAL A 66 -5.71 -3.57 -14.69
N TRP A 67 -6.84 -4.17 -14.31
CA TRP A 67 -6.86 -5.24 -13.30
C TRP A 67 -6.05 -6.46 -13.74
N SER A 68 -6.18 -6.85 -15.01
CA SER A 68 -5.59 -8.07 -15.53
C SER A 68 -4.07 -7.97 -15.78
N TYR A 69 -3.57 -6.80 -16.16
CA TYR A 69 -2.18 -6.63 -16.60
C TYR A 69 -1.42 -5.56 -15.82
N VAL A 70 -2.01 -4.39 -15.61
CA VAL A 70 -1.30 -3.26 -14.99
C VAL A 70 -1.02 -3.50 -13.52
N VAL A 71 -2.03 -3.93 -12.75
CA VAL A 71 -1.88 -4.22 -11.31
C VAL A 71 -0.86 -5.34 -11.07
N PRO A 72 -0.93 -6.51 -11.75
CA PRO A 72 0.07 -7.56 -11.63
C PRO A 72 1.49 -7.13 -11.98
N LEU A 73 1.69 -6.22 -12.93
CA LEU A 73 3.02 -5.70 -13.28
C LEU A 73 3.57 -4.73 -12.24
N ALA A 74 2.72 -3.92 -11.62
CA ALA A 74 3.14 -2.92 -10.63
C ALA A 74 3.74 -3.55 -9.37
N ILE A 75 3.17 -4.67 -8.92
CA ILE A 75 3.56 -5.37 -7.70
C ILE A 75 5.04 -5.79 -7.71
N PRO A 76 5.54 -6.61 -8.66
CA PRO A 76 6.93 -7.03 -8.69
C PRO A 76 7.87 -5.82 -8.83
N LEU A 77 7.52 -4.82 -9.66
CA LEU A 77 8.34 -3.62 -9.83
C LEU A 77 8.62 -2.88 -8.50
N LEU A 78 7.62 -2.78 -7.63
CA LEU A 78 7.75 -2.14 -6.32
C LEU A 78 8.50 -3.01 -5.30
N LEU A 79 8.59 -4.32 -5.57
CA LEU A 79 9.26 -5.31 -4.73
C LEU A 79 10.71 -5.58 -5.13
N PHE A 80 11.21 -5.02 -6.25
CA PHE A 80 12.60 -5.24 -6.69
C PHE A 80 13.65 -4.76 -5.69
N GLN A 81 13.29 -3.87 -4.77
CA GLN A 81 14.18 -3.38 -3.71
C GLN A 81 14.08 -4.20 -2.41
N CYS A 82 13.16 -5.17 -2.34
CA CYS A 82 12.89 -5.98 -1.14
C CYS A 82 13.95 -7.08 -0.95
N ASN A 83 15.07 -6.72 -0.32
CA ASN A 83 16.14 -7.65 0.03
C ASN A 83 16.07 -8.05 1.52
N ILE A 84 15.56 -9.25 1.80
CA ILE A 84 15.31 -9.70 3.18
C ILE A 84 16.60 -9.91 4.00
N LYS A 85 17.71 -10.29 3.34
CA LYS A 85 19.02 -10.41 4.00
C LYS A 85 19.49 -9.05 4.51
N LYS A 86 19.29 -8.00 3.69
CA LYS A 86 19.61 -6.63 4.06
C LYS A 86 18.70 -6.12 5.17
N ILE A 87 17.39 -6.36 5.06
CA ILE A 87 16.39 -6.00 6.08
C ILE A 87 16.75 -6.59 7.45
N GLY A 88 17.05 -7.89 7.52
CA GLY A 88 17.40 -8.55 8.78
C GLY A 88 18.67 -7.99 9.41
N LYS A 89 19.69 -7.69 8.59
CA LYS A 89 20.98 -7.18 9.06
C LYS A 89 20.94 -5.70 9.48
N GLU A 90 20.22 -4.86 8.74
CA GLU A 90 20.25 -3.40 8.91
C GLU A 90 19.05 -2.87 9.69
N SER A 91 18.00 -3.66 9.88
CA SER A 91 16.73 -3.19 10.45
C SER A 91 16.15 -4.12 11.51
N GLY A 92 16.90 -5.10 12.02
CA GLY A 92 16.38 -6.16 12.88
C GLY A 92 15.49 -5.68 14.05
N LYS A 93 15.89 -4.61 14.75
CA LYS A 93 15.07 -4.04 15.83
C LYS A 93 13.76 -3.43 15.31
N LEU A 94 13.83 -2.57 14.29
CA LEU A 94 12.66 -1.97 13.64
C LEU A 94 11.73 -3.01 13.01
N LEU A 95 12.29 -4.11 12.49
CA LEU A 95 11.52 -5.23 11.94
C LEU A 95 10.65 -5.89 13.01
N ILE A 96 11.16 -6.08 14.22
CA ILE A 96 10.36 -6.62 15.33
C ILE A 96 9.18 -5.70 15.65
N ILE A 97 9.42 -4.39 15.70
CA ILE A 97 8.37 -3.38 15.95
C ILE A 97 7.31 -3.44 14.85
N TYR A 98 7.76 -3.50 13.60
CA TYR A 98 6.91 -3.61 12.42
C TYR A 98 6.02 -4.85 12.46
N LEU A 99 6.57 -6.01 12.84
CA LEU A 99 5.78 -7.24 12.95
C LEU A 99 4.74 -7.16 14.08
N ILE A 100 5.10 -6.58 15.22
CA ILE A 100 4.16 -6.33 16.34
C ILE A 100 3.03 -5.40 15.90
N SER A 101 3.39 -4.31 15.20
CA SER A 101 2.46 -3.36 14.60
C SER A 101 1.52 -4.06 13.61
N SER A 102 2.05 -4.93 12.76
CA SER A 102 1.27 -5.73 11.80
C SER A 102 0.24 -6.65 12.50
N VAL A 103 0.61 -7.26 13.63
CA VAL A 103 -0.35 -8.01 14.47
C VAL A 103 -1.45 -7.10 15.00
N GLY A 104 -1.11 -5.87 15.40
CA GLY A 104 -2.11 -4.90 15.82
C GLY A 104 -3.09 -4.50 14.70
N THR A 105 -2.61 -4.42 13.45
CA THR A 105 -3.49 -4.25 12.28
C THR A 105 -4.46 -5.41 12.15
N VAL A 106 -3.99 -6.66 12.25
CA VAL A 106 -4.85 -7.85 12.14
C VAL A 106 -5.91 -7.87 13.24
N LEU A 107 -5.51 -7.65 14.49
CA LEU A 107 -6.44 -7.62 15.62
C LEU A 107 -7.45 -6.48 15.48
N GLY A 108 -7.02 -5.32 15.01
CA GLY A 108 -7.89 -4.19 14.69
C GLY A 108 -8.90 -4.51 13.60
N ALA A 109 -8.48 -5.19 12.52
CA ALA A 109 -9.34 -5.59 11.42
C ALA A 109 -10.40 -6.59 11.89
N LEU A 110 -10.00 -7.64 12.62
CA LEU A 110 -10.94 -8.62 13.18
C LEU A 110 -11.91 -7.95 14.16
N GLY A 111 -11.40 -7.14 15.10
CA GLY A 111 -12.22 -6.47 16.11
C GLY A 111 -13.20 -5.47 15.49
N GLY A 112 -12.74 -4.65 14.55
CA GLY A 112 -13.60 -3.70 13.83
C GLY A 112 -14.63 -4.40 12.95
N PHE A 113 -14.28 -5.54 12.34
CA PHE A 113 -15.24 -6.33 11.56
C PHE A 113 -16.37 -6.84 12.45
N PHE A 114 -16.07 -7.44 13.61
CA PHE A 114 -17.12 -7.92 14.52
C PHE A 114 -17.99 -6.79 15.08
N ALA A 115 -17.43 -5.58 15.21
CA ALA A 115 -18.18 -4.40 15.61
C ALA A 115 -19.10 -3.84 14.52
N LEU A 116 -18.68 -3.88 13.24
CA LEU A 116 -19.32 -3.13 12.16
C LEU A 116 -19.94 -3.96 11.04
N ASN A 117 -19.73 -5.27 10.96
CA ASN A 117 -20.20 -6.12 9.83
C ASN A 117 -21.71 -6.06 9.60
N LYS A 118 -22.50 -5.78 10.64
CA LYS A 118 -23.96 -5.67 10.53
C LYS A 118 -24.41 -4.38 9.84
N PHE A 119 -23.53 -3.38 9.78
CA PHE A 119 -23.83 -2.05 9.25
C PHE A 119 -23.20 -1.80 7.88
N VAL A 120 -22.17 -2.57 7.53
CA VAL A 120 -21.42 -2.42 6.27
C VAL A 120 -21.43 -3.74 5.51
N PRO A 121 -22.12 -3.81 4.36
CA PRO A 121 -22.06 -4.97 3.47
C PRO A 121 -20.64 -5.23 2.98
N ASP A 122 -20.30 -6.51 2.74
CA ASP A 122 -18.99 -6.94 2.22
C ASP A 122 -17.77 -6.44 3.04
N LEU A 123 -17.97 -6.14 4.34
CA LEU A 123 -16.90 -5.65 5.22
C LEU A 123 -15.73 -6.63 5.34
N ASN A 124 -15.94 -7.91 5.08
CA ASN A 124 -14.89 -8.93 5.04
C ASN A 124 -13.89 -8.67 3.90
N LYS A 125 -14.37 -8.22 2.74
CA LYS A 125 -13.51 -7.79 1.62
C LYS A 125 -12.71 -6.54 2.01
N VAL A 126 -13.37 -5.57 2.66
CA VAL A 126 -12.69 -4.38 3.19
C VAL A 126 -11.66 -4.73 4.26
N ALA A 127 -11.95 -5.71 5.11
CA ALA A 127 -11.01 -6.20 6.12
C ALA A 127 -9.74 -6.79 5.50
N ALA A 128 -9.88 -7.54 4.41
CA ALA A 128 -8.74 -8.03 3.63
C ALA A 128 -7.94 -6.86 3.01
N MET A 129 -8.64 -5.93 2.34
CA MET A 129 -8.03 -4.75 1.72
C MET A 129 -7.28 -3.87 2.73
N PHE A 130 -7.90 -3.55 3.86
CA PHE A 130 -7.30 -2.73 4.90
C PHE A 130 -6.19 -3.46 5.66
N SER A 131 -6.30 -4.76 5.89
CA SER A 131 -5.18 -5.54 6.45
C SER A 131 -3.98 -5.56 5.50
N GLY A 132 -4.22 -5.66 4.19
CA GLY A 132 -3.19 -5.57 3.17
C GLY A 132 -2.52 -4.20 3.14
N THR A 133 -3.32 -3.12 3.05
CA THR A 133 -2.81 -1.74 2.97
C THR A 133 -2.10 -1.30 4.25
N TYR A 134 -2.63 -1.65 5.43
CA TYR A 134 -2.05 -1.28 6.71
C TYR A 134 -0.94 -2.20 7.20
N VAL A 135 -0.61 -3.22 6.40
CA VAL A 135 0.63 -3.99 6.56
C VAL A 135 1.62 -3.78 5.41
N GLY A 136 1.25 -3.09 4.33
CA GLY A 136 2.16 -2.92 3.22
C GLY A 136 1.68 -2.08 2.05
N GLY A 137 0.93 -1.03 2.31
CA GLY A 137 0.57 0.01 1.35
C GLY A 137 -0.39 -0.40 0.23
N SER A 138 -0.65 0.58 -0.63
CA SER A 138 -1.71 0.55 -1.65
C SER A 138 -1.61 -0.58 -2.68
N VAL A 139 -0.44 -1.19 -2.87
CA VAL A 139 -0.29 -2.32 -3.80
C VAL A 139 -0.94 -3.59 -3.25
N ASN A 140 -0.87 -3.77 -1.93
CA ASN A 140 -1.56 -4.87 -1.27
C ASN A 140 -3.05 -4.61 -1.21
N PHE A 141 -3.48 -3.34 -1.10
CA PHE A 141 -4.89 -2.98 -1.27
C PHE A 141 -5.40 -3.49 -2.63
N ALA A 142 -4.70 -3.16 -3.72
CA ALA A 142 -5.09 -3.58 -5.07
C ALA A 142 -5.12 -5.11 -5.22
N ALA A 143 -4.09 -5.80 -4.72
CA ALA A 143 -4.03 -7.26 -4.75
C ALA A 143 -5.17 -7.92 -3.96
N MET A 144 -5.54 -7.37 -2.80
CA MET A 144 -6.63 -7.89 -1.97
C MET A 144 -8.00 -7.57 -2.55
N ALA A 145 -8.16 -6.41 -3.18
CA ALA A 145 -9.38 -6.06 -3.91
C ALA A 145 -9.66 -7.08 -5.04
N ASP A 146 -8.63 -7.42 -5.84
CA ASP A 146 -8.74 -8.45 -6.89
C ASP A 146 -8.97 -9.84 -6.29
N THR A 147 -8.19 -10.23 -5.28
CA THR A 147 -8.27 -11.57 -4.64
C THR A 147 -9.66 -11.88 -4.09
N PHE A 148 -10.30 -10.90 -3.45
CA PHE A 148 -11.59 -11.08 -2.79
C PHE A 148 -12.78 -10.60 -3.63
N GLY A 149 -12.56 -10.18 -4.88
CA GLY A 149 -13.61 -9.70 -5.77
C GLY A 149 -14.37 -8.51 -5.18
N ALA A 150 -13.63 -7.52 -4.67
CA ALA A 150 -14.22 -6.25 -4.26
C ALA A 150 -14.69 -5.49 -5.51
N SER A 151 -15.91 -4.94 -5.48
CA SER A 151 -16.38 -4.11 -6.59
C SER A 151 -15.52 -2.85 -6.72
N GLY A 152 -15.46 -2.27 -7.92
CA GLY A 152 -14.80 -0.98 -8.13
C GLY A 152 -15.39 0.12 -7.25
N GLU A 153 -16.71 0.10 -7.05
CA GLU A 153 -17.39 1.02 -6.14
C GLU A 153 -16.93 0.85 -4.67
N LEU A 154 -16.94 -0.37 -4.13
CA LEU A 154 -16.46 -0.63 -2.76
C LEU A 154 -14.98 -0.26 -2.61
N SER A 155 -14.17 -0.59 -3.61
CA SER A 155 -12.74 -0.25 -3.64
C SER A 155 -12.54 1.27 -3.61
N SER A 156 -13.33 2.04 -4.38
CA SER A 156 -13.26 3.49 -4.41
C SER A 156 -13.63 4.13 -3.06
N GLN A 157 -14.69 3.65 -2.41
CA GLN A 157 -15.13 4.12 -1.10
C GLN A 157 -14.05 3.84 -0.04
N ALA A 158 -13.51 2.63 -0.06
CA ALA A 158 -12.46 2.19 0.85
C ALA A 158 -11.18 3.02 0.66
N VAL A 159 -10.79 3.35 -0.58
CA VAL A 159 -9.63 4.21 -0.86
C VAL A 159 -9.80 5.63 -0.36
N VAL A 160 -10.99 6.22 -0.49
CA VAL A 160 -11.25 7.56 0.04
C VAL A 160 -11.16 7.56 1.57
N ALA A 161 -11.76 6.56 2.23
CA ALA A 161 -11.66 6.39 3.67
C ALA A 161 -10.20 6.18 4.12
N ASP A 162 -9.46 5.33 3.40
CA ASP A 162 -8.06 5.00 3.68
C ASP A 162 -7.16 6.24 3.64
N ASN A 163 -7.22 7.01 2.56
CA ASN A 163 -6.39 8.20 2.39
C ASN A 163 -6.76 9.33 3.36
N LEU A 164 -8.06 9.51 3.67
CA LEU A 164 -8.50 10.49 4.66
C LEU A 164 -7.96 10.13 6.03
N LEU A 165 -8.05 8.85 6.42
CA LEU A 165 -7.50 8.38 7.68
C LEU A 165 -5.99 8.52 7.71
N MET A 166 -5.27 8.18 6.64
CA MET A 166 -3.82 8.30 6.59
C MET A 166 -3.36 9.74 6.80
N ALA A 167 -4.06 10.72 6.21
CA ALA A 167 -3.79 12.13 6.44
C ALA A 167 -3.94 12.51 7.93
N LEU A 168 -5.06 12.13 8.56
CA LEU A 168 -5.30 12.36 9.99
C LEU A 168 -4.25 11.66 10.86
N TYR A 169 -3.93 10.42 10.54
CA TYR A 169 -2.97 9.61 11.27
C TYR A 169 -1.56 10.19 11.21
N PHE A 170 -1.14 10.66 10.04
CA PHE A 170 0.16 11.30 9.87
C PHE A 170 0.31 12.55 10.73
N PHE A 171 -0.75 13.36 10.88
CA PHE A 171 -0.76 14.49 11.83
C PHE A 171 -0.55 14.04 13.27
N VAL A 172 -1.24 12.97 13.70
CA VAL A 172 -1.07 12.39 15.04
C VAL A 172 0.38 11.94 15.25
N LEU A 173 0.96 11.22 14.30
CA LEU A 173 2.34 10.75 14.36
C LEU A 173 3.37 11.90 14.42
N ILE A 174 3.17 12.97 13.64
CA ILE A 174 4.04 14.15 13.67
C ILE A 174 3.94 14.87 15.01
N ALA A 175 2.76 14.95 15.60
CA ALA A 175 2.53 15.65 16.87
C ALA A 175 3.05 14.85 18.08
N MET A 176 3.05 13.52 18.01
CA MET A 176 3.33 12.63 19.14
C MET A 176 4.67 12.89 19.86
N PRO A 177 5.81 13.13 19.18
CA PRO A 177 7.08 13.47 19.83
C PRO A 177 7.08 14.80 20.58
N SER A 178 6.10 15.68 20.33
CA SER A 178 5.97 16.99 20.98
C SER A 178 5.02 16.96 22.19
N ILE A 179 4.36 15.83 22.46
CA ILE A 179 3.40 15.69 23.56
C ILE A 179 4.11 15.19 24.83
N ASN A 180 3.94 15.94 25.93
CA ASN A 180 4.58 15.66 27.23
C ASN A 180 4.32 14.23 27.76
N PHE A 181 3.12 13.69 27.52
CA PHE A 181 2.80 12.32 27.92
C PHE A 181 3.77 11.31 27.30
N PHE A 182 4.03 11.38 25.99
CA PHE A 182 4.93 10.42 25.33
C PHE A 182 6.38 10.65 25.72
N ARG A 183 6.82 11.91 25.86
CA ARG A 183 8.16 12.26 26.36
C ARG A 183 8.45 11.69 27.74
N LYS A 184 7.46 11.70 28.64
CA LYS A 184 7.61 11.16 30.00
C LYS A 184 7.69 9.63 30.05
N HIS A 185 7.04 8.93 29.11
CA HIS A 185 6.83 7.48 29.19
C HIS A 185 7.70 6.64 28.24
N TYR A 186 8.32 7.26 27.24
CA TYR A 186 9.13 6.59 26.22
C TYR A 186 10.50 7.24 26.11
N LYS A 187 11.51 6.46 25.72
CA LYS A 187 12.84 7.00 25.37
C LYS A 187 12.76 7.70 24.02
N HIS A 188 13.45 8.82 23.85
CA HIS A 188 13.42 9.60 22.61
C HIS A 188 14.80 10.22 22.27
N PRO A 189 15.85 9.39 22.09
CA PRO A 189 17.22 9.86 21.94
C PRO A 189 17.44 10.67 20.65
N LEU A 190 16.70 10.43 19.57
CA LEU A 190 16.87 11.17 18.33
C LEU A 190 16.12 12.50 18.38
N VAL A 191 15.00 12.58 19.10
CA VAL A 191 14.37 13.85 19.43
C VAL A 191 15.34 14.71 20.25
N ASP A 192 15.98 14.14 21.27
CA ASP A 192 16.94 14.84 22.11
C ASP A 192 18.17 15.31 21.31
N GLU A 193 18.72 14.46 20.43
CA GLU A 193 19.84 14.82 19.54
C GLU A 193 19.48 16.00 18.61
N VAL A 194 18.27 16.00 18.04
CA VAL A 194 17.81 17.07 17.14
C VAL A 194 17.57 18.37 17.92
N GLU A 195 16.95 18.31 19.11
CA GLU A 195 16.74 19.47 19.98
C GLU A 195 18.06 20.06 20.51
N ALA A 196 19.09 19.23 20.67
CA ALA A 196 20.45 19.68 21.01
C ALA A 196 21.23 20.29 19.82
N GLY A 197 20.63 20.38 18.63
CA GLY A 197 21.25 20.96 17.44
C GLY A 197 22.21 20.03 16.69
N ASN A 198 22.23 18.74 17.02
CA ASN A 198 23.13 17.75 16.41
C ASN A 198 22.48 16.97 15.25
N ALA A 199 21.48 17.57 14.58
CA ALA A 199 20.83 16.96 13.43
C ALA A 199 21.80 16.86 12.24
N GLY A 200 22.06 15.65 11.74
CA GLY A 200 22.89 15.45 10.55
C GLY A 200 22.28 16.06 9.28
N SER A 201 23.11 16.35 8.27
CA SER A 201 22.64 16.84 6.96
C SER A 201 22.04 15.71 6.10
N THR A 202 20.99 16.03 5.33
CA THR A 202 20.14 15.06 4.59
C THR A 202 20.16 15.21 3.07
N GLU A 203 21.09 16.00 2.51
CA GLU A 203 21.05 16.39 1.09
C GLU A 203 21.31 15.26 0.07
N SER A 204 21.76 14.07 0.48
CA SER A 204 22.18 13.03 -0.49
C SER A 204 21.14 11.95 -0.81
N TYR A 205 20.01 11.87 -0.10
CA TYR A 205 19.14 10.69 -0.17
C TYR A 205 18.14 10.69 -1.34
N TRP A 206 17.70 11.86 -1.82
CA TRP A 206 16.70 12.00 -2.89
C TRP A 206 17.29 12.35 -4.26
N LYS A 207 18.59 12.10 -4.48
CA LYS A 207 19.17 12.33 -5.80
C LYS A 207 18.51 11.40 -6.82
N ALA A 208 17.94 12.00 -7.87
CA ALA A 208 17.40 11.27 -9.00
C ALA A 208 18.49 10.33 -9.53
N LYS A 209 18.17 9.03 -9.54
CA LYS A 209 19.07 8.05 -10.15
C LYS A 209 18.84 8.08 -11.67
N PRO A 210 19.91 8.19 -12.50
CA PRO A 210 19.75 8.15 -13.94
C PRO A 210 19.15 6.79 -14.35
N MET A 211 18.06 6.84 -15.12
CA MET A 211 17.39 5.66 -15.67
C MET A 211 17.82 5.49 -17.14
N SER A 212 18.36 4.33 -17.48
CA SER A 212 18.70 3.97 -18.87
C SER A 212 17.56 3.19 -19.51
N LEU A 213 17.56 3.11 -20.86
CA LEU A 213 16.63 2.26 -21.61
C LEU A 213 16.74 0.78 -21.18
N GLN A 214 17.95 0.32 -20.86
CA GLN A 214 18.20 -1.04 -20.38
C GLN A 214 17.49 -1.30 -19.05
N ASN A 215 17.44 -0.30 -18.16
CA ASN A 215 16.75 -0.43 -16.88
C ASN A 215 15.24 -0.59 -17.08
N ILE A 216 14.65 0.20 -17.99
CA ILE A 216 13.22 0.10 -18.34
C ILE A 216 12.92 -1.27 -18.93
N ALA A 217 13.71 -1.71 -19.91
CA ALA A 217 13.55 -3.01 -20.56
C ALA A 217 13.65 -4.16 -19.55
N PHE A 218 14.64 -4.11 -18.65
CA PHE A 218 14.77 -5.07 -17.57
C PHE A 218 13.55 -5.05 -16.63
N CYS A 219 13.09 -3.87 -16.22
CA CYS A 219 11.94 -3.71 -15.33
C CYS A 219 10.70 -4.39 -15.91
N PHE A 220 10.35 -4.10 -17.16
CA PHE A 220 9.22 -4.72 -17.84
C PHE A 220 9.40 -6.22 -18.10
N ALA A 221 10.58 -6.64 -18.57
CA ALA A 221 10.84 -8.05 -18.85
C ALA A 221 10.78 -8.89 -17.57
N ALA A 222 11.50 -8.49 -16.52
CA ALA A 222 11.54 -9.21 -15.26
C ALA A 222 10.17 -9.26 -14.57
N SER A 223 9.44 -8.13 -14.51
CA SER A 223 8.09 -8.11 -13.93
C SER A 223 7.13 -9.01 -14.70
N THR A 224 7.12 -8.95 -16.03
CA THR A 224 6.25 -9.79 -16.87
C THR A 224 6.57 -11.27 -16.71
N ILE A 225 7.85 -11.64 -16.71
CA ILE A 225 8.30 -13.03 -16.52
C ILE A 225 7.87 -13.53 -15.13
N ILE A 226 8.06 -12.72 -14.09
CA ILE A 226 7.64 -13.07 -12.73
C ILE A 226 6.13 -13.26 -12.67
N VAL A 227 5.33 -12.36 -13.25
CA VAL A 227 3.87 -12.49 -13.29
C VAL A 227 3.44 -13.77 -14.00
N ALA A 228 4.04 -14.07 -15.16
CA ALA A 228 3.72 -15.26 -15.94
C ALA A 228 4.04 -16.55 -15.16
N ILE A 229 5.24 -16.67 -14.60
CA ILE A 229 5.66 -17.82 -13.80
C ILE A 229 4.77 -17.96 -12.56
N SER A 230 4.50 -16.87 -11.86
CA SER A 230 3.70 -16.88 -10.63
C SER A 230 2.27 -17.30 -10.88
N THR A 231 1.68 -16.83 -11.98
CA THR A 231 0.32 -17.20 -12.40
C THR A 231 0.25 -18.68 -12.80
N ALA A 232 1.25 -19.18 -13.54
CA ALA A 232 1.31 -20.60 -13.90
C ALA A 232 1.44 -21.50 -12.67
N ILE A 233 2.30 -21.13 -11.71
CA ILE A 233 2.46 -21.86 -10.44
C ILE A 233 1.17 -21.82 -9.63
N ALA A 234 0.54 -20.65 -9.51
CA ALA A 234 -0.71 -20.48 -8.77
C ALA A 234 -1.84 -21.32 -9.38
N ASN A 235 -2.00 -21.30 -10.69
CA ASN A 235 -3.01 -22.12 -11.39
C ASN A 235 -2.73 -23.61 -11.23
N PHE A 236 -1.46 -24.02 -11.28
CA PHE A 236 -1.08 -25.41 -11.03
C PHE A 236 -1.51 -25.85 -9.62
N PHE A 237 -1.15 -25.11 -8.58
CA PHE A 237 -1.54 -25.45 -7.22
C PHE A 237 -3.04 -25.33 -6.95
N ALA A 238 -3.71 -24.36 -7.57
CA ALA A 238 -5.16 -24.19 -7.47
C ALA A 238 -5.93 -25.37 -8.10
N SER A 239 -5.38 -26.01 -9.13
CA SER A 239 -5.97 -27.22 -9.73
C SER A 239 -5.71 -28.50 -8.91
N LEU A 240 -4.62 -28.55 -8.14
CA LEU A 240 -4.31 -29.68 -7.26
C LEU A 240 -5.06 -29.65 -5.93
N PHE A 241 -5.29 -28.46 -5.39
CA PHE A 241 -5.94 -28.28 -4.09
C PHE A 241 -7.30 -27.61 -4.29
N PRO A 242 -8.42 -28.29 -4.01
CA PRO A 242 -9.74 -27.66 -4.06
C PRO A 242 -9.84 -26.43 -3.15
N ALA A 243 -10.67 -25.47 -3.57
CA ALA A 243 -10.95 -24.24 -2.81
C ALA A 243 -11.90 -24.47 -1.61
N GLU A 244 -12.25 -25.72 -1.30
CA GLU A 244 -13.09 -26.12 -0.17
C GLU A 244 -12.54 -27.40 0.46
N GLY A 245 -12.77 -27.59 1.76
CA GLY A 245 -12.35 -28.79 2.50
C GLY A 245 -10.96 -28.69 3.14
N ALA A 246 -10.37 -29.86 3.45
CA ALA A 246 -9.17 -29.96 4.30
C ALA A 246 -7.91 -29.30 3.70
N THR A 247 -7.83 -29.16 2.38
CA THR A 247 -6.68 -28.57 1.67
C THR A 247 -6.89 -27.09 1.32
N PHE A 248 -7.97 -26.47 1.78
CA PHE A 248 -8.28 -25.07 1.49
C PHE A 248 -7.12 -24.11 1.82
N ILE A 249 -6.44 -24.30 2.97
CA ILE A 249 -5.30 -23.46 3.36
C ILE A 249 -4.16 -23.54 2.34
N LEU A 250 -3.91 -24.73 1.77
CA LEU A 250 -2.90 -24.91 0.72
C LEU A 250 -3.32 -24.20 -0.57
N ASN A 251 -4.59 -24.28 -0.94
CA ASN A 251 -5.12 -23.51 -2.08
C ASN A 251 -4.98 -22.00 -1.84
N GLN A 252 -5.28 -21.49 -0.64
CA GLN A 252 -5.18 -20.06 -0.34
C GLN A 252 -3.72 -19.56 -0.38
N LEU A 253 -2.78 -20.35 0.15
CA LEU A 253 -1.37 -19.95 0.19
C LEU A 253 -0.66 -20.12 -1.16
N LEU A 254 -0.91 -21.23 -1.86
CA LEU A 254 -0.18 -21.60 -3.07
C LEU A 254 -0.94 -21.31 -4.36
N GLY A 255 -2.27 -21.26 -4.31
CA GLY A 255 -3.15 -20.94 -5.44
C GLY A 255 -3.43 -19.45 -5.62
N ASN A 256 -2.99 -18.60 -4.68
CA ASN A 256 -3.11 -17.14 -4.83
C ASN A 256 -1.93 -16.57 -5.63
N LYS A 257 -2.22 -16.04 -6.84
CA LYS A 257 -1.21 -15.46 -7.74
C LYS A 257 -0.39 -14.35 -7.10
N TYR A 258 -0.97 -13.51 -6.24
CA TYR A 258 -0.28 -12.39 -5.60
C TYR A 258 0.66 -12.84 -4.48
N LEU A 259 0.28 -13.84 -3.70
CA LEU A 259 1.19 -14.44 -2.71
C LEU A 259 2.41 -15.02 -3.42
N ILE A 260 2.21 -15.91 -4.39
CA ILE A 260 3.32 -16.50 -5.16
C ILE A 260 4.18 -15.42 -5.82
N MET A 261 3.57 -14.41 -6.44
CA MET A 261 4.27 -13.32 -7.11
C MET A 261 5.13 -12.50 -6.16
N THR A 262 4.60 -12.13 -5.01
CA THR A 262 5.39 -11.36 -4.01
C THR A 262 6.49 -12.21 -3.38
N THR A 263 6.27 -13.51 -3.15
CA THR A 263 7.31 -14.44 -2.70
C THR A 263 8.44 -14.57 -3.71
N ILE A 264 8.11 -14.87 -4.97
CA ILE A 264 9.10 -15.08 -6.05
C ILE A 264 9.90 -13.80 -6.26
N THR A 265 9.23 -12.65 -6.31
CA THR A 265 9.92 -11.36 -6.46
C THR A 265 10.91 -11.12 -5.32
N MET A 266 10.49 -11.34 -4.09
CA MET A 266 11.35 -11.17 -2.91
C MET A 266 12.54 -12.14 -2.91
N ILE A 267 12.33 -13.39 -3.33
CA ILE A 267 13.41 -14.37 -3.51
C ILE A 267 14.40 -13.89 -4.57
N CYS A 268 13.92 -13.45 -5.74
CA CYS A 268 14.76 -12.91 -6.81
C CYS A 268 15.56 -11.68 -6.35
N ALA A 269 14.91 -10.72 -5.71
CA ALA A 269 15.55 -9.50 -5.19
C ALA A 269 16.60 -9.81 -4.11
N THR A 270 16.35 -10.82 -3.27
CA THR A 270 17.27 -11.26 -2.22
C THR A 270 18.44 -12.09 -2.77
N ALA A 271 18.20 -12.96 -3.75
CA ALA A 271 19.21 -13.83 -4.34
C ALA A 271 20.15 -13.08 -5.29
N PHE A 272 19.61 -12.12 -6.04
CA PHE A 272 20.33 -11.35 -7.06
C PHE A 272 20.24 -9.84 -6.82
N PRO A 273 20.70 -9.33 -5.66
CA PRO A 273 20.47 -7.94 -5.27
C PRO A 273 21.14 -6.93 -6.21
N LYS A 274 22.29 -7.26 -6.81
CA LYS A 274 22.95 -6.39 -7.79
C LYS A 274 22.16 -6.20 -9.09
N VAL A 275 21.25 -7.12 -9.39
CA VAL A 275 20.42 -7.06 -10.60
C VAL A 275 19.11 -6.32 -10.30
N PHE A 276 18.49 -6.61 -9.16
CA PHE A 276 17.17 -6.07 -8.80
C PHE A 276 17.22 -4.78 -7.97
N ASN A 277 18.04 -4.70 -6.92
CA ASN A 277 18.08 -3.51 -6.06
C ASN A 277 18.73 -2.30 -6.76
N ASP A 278 19.63 -2.58 -7.72
CA ASP A 278 20.33 -1.55 -8.48
C ASP A 278 19.58 -1.14 -9.76
N ALA A 279 18.42 -1.74 -10.07
CA ALA A 279 17.58 -1.37 -11.21
C ALA A 279 16.88 -0.02 -10.95
N PRO A 280 17.44 1.11 -11.42
CA PRO A 280 16.85 2.44 -11.22
C PRO A 280 15.58 2.54 -12.06
N GLY A 281 14.51 3.13 -11.52
CA GLY A 281 13.25 3.31 -12.22
C GLY A 281 12.17 2.28 -11.89
N ALA A 282 12.50 1.14 -11.26
CA ALA A 282 11.50 0.11 -10.97
C ALA A 282 10.37 0.63 -10.07
N ASN A 283 10.72 1.39 -9.02
CA ASN A 283 9.75 1.95 -8.09
C ASN A 283 8.92 3.07 -8.75
N GLU A 284 9.55 3.90 -9.57
CA GLU A 284 8.92 4.99 -10.31
C GLU A 284 7.90 4.45 -11.33
N ILE A 285 8.28 3.44 -12.11
CA ILE A 285 7.37 2.77 -13.07
C ILE A 285 6.24 2.07 -12.31
N GLY A 286 6.56 1.30 -11.26
CA GLY A 286 5.57 0.59 -10.47
C GLY A 286 4.56 1.54 -9.82
N THR A 287 5.03 2.66 -9.26
CA THR A 287 4.18 3.71 -8.68
C THR A 287 3.28 4.32 -9.74
N PHE A 288 3.79 4.62 -10.94
CA PHE A 288 2.97 5.13 -12.04
C PHE A 288 1.85 4.16 -12.44
N LEU A 289 2.14 2.86 -12.51
CA LEU A 289 1.12 1.83 -12.76
C LEU A 289 0.06 1.77 -11.64
N ILE A 290 0.45 2.04 -10.39
CA ILE A 290 -0.50 2.17 -9.28
C ILE A 290 -1.40 3.41 -9.43
N TYR A 291 -0.92 4.52 -9.97
CA TYR A 291 -1.78 5.68 -10.27
C TYR A 291 -2.83 5.35 -11.34
N ILE A 292 -2.44 4.60 -12.38
CA ILE A 292 -3.35 4.08 -13.40
C ILE A 292 -4.44 3.20 -12.75
N PHE A 293 -4.05 2.34 -11.79
CA PHE A 293 -5.01 1.57 -11.00
C PHE A 293 -5.98 2.45 -10.21
N PHE A 294 -5.49 3.46 -9.50
CA PHE A 294 -6.34 4.39 -8.75
C PHE A 294 -7.30 5.18 -9.64
N ALA A 295 -6.86 5.56 -10.85
CA ALA A 295 -7.74 6.16 -11.85
C ALA A 295 -8.88 5.20 -12.23
N VAL A 296 -8.57 3.93 -12.50
CA VAL A 296 -9.57 2.92 -12.90
C VAL A 296 -10.64 2.68 -11.86
N ILE A 297 -10.29 2.56 -10.58
CA ILE A 297 -11.30 2.36 -9.53
C ILE A 297 -12.18 3.61 -9.32
N GLY A 298 -11.73 4.78 -9.78
CA GLY A 298 -12.54 6.00 -9.79
C GLY A 298 -13.66 5.97 -10.83
N ALA A 299 -13.49 5.27 -11.96
CA ALA A 299 -14.50 5.25 -13.03
C ALA A 299 -15.87 4.70 -12.60
N PRO A 300 -15.99 3.56 -11.89
CA PRO A 300 -17.28 3.07 -11.39
C PRO A 300 -17.78 3.78 -10.12
N ALA A 301 -17.00 4.71 -9.55
CA ALA A 301 -17.34 5.33 -8.28
C ALA A 301 -18.51 6.32 -8.40
N SER A 302 -19.44 6.27 -7.46
CA SER A 302 -20.51 7.28 -7.33
C SER A 302 -20.21 8.24 -6.19
N ILE A 303 -20.27 9.55 -6.46
CA ILE A 303 -20.03 10.58 -5.44
C ILE A 303 -21.00 10.42 -4.25
N MET A 304 -22.27 10.12 -4.55
CA MET A 304 -23.30 9.93 -3.52
C MET A 304 -22.98 8.71 -2.64
N SER A 305 -22.50 7.63 -3.26
CA SER A 305 -22.13 6.41 -2.58
C SER A 305 -20.91 6.60 -1.66
N ILE A 306 -19.91 7.36 -2.11
CA ILE A 306 -18.77 7.73 -1.27
C ILE A 306 -19.21 8.56 -0.06
N ILE A 307 -20.05 9.59 -0.25
CA ILE A 307 -20.49 10.44 0.86
C ILE A 307 -21.30 9.66 1.90
N THR A 308 -22.09 8.68 1.45
CA THR A 308 -22.98 7.90 2.33
C THR A 308 -22.28 6.73 3.01
N GLN A 309 -21.36 6.02 2.32
CA GLN A 309 -20.75 4.79 2.83
C GLN A 309 -19.33 4.98 3.37
N ALA A 310 -18.53 5.89 2.79
CA ALA A 310 -17.15 6.10 3.22
C ALA A 310 -17.01 6.52 4.69
N PRO A 311 -17.94 7.25 5.33
CA PRO A 311 -17.83 7.57 6.75
C PRO A 311 -17.78 6.33 7.67
N LEU A 312 -18.56 5.28 7.38
CA LEU A 312 -18.50 4.03 8.16
C LEU A 312 -17.20 3.28 7.89
N LEU A 313 -16.72 3.28 6.66
CA LEU A 313 -15.41 2.72 6.32
C LEU A 313 -14.26 3.49 6.99
N LEU A 314 -14.39 4.81 7.15
CA LEU A 314 -13.45 5.63 7.90
C LEU A 314 -13.42 5.23 9.38
N VAL A 315 -14.58 5.00 10.00
CA VAL A 315 -14.65 4.51 11.39
C VAL A 315 -14.00 3.14 11.50
N TYR A 316 -14.25 2.25 10.53
CA TYR A 316 -13.61 0.94 10.50
C TYR A 316 -12.08 1.06 10.39
N ALA A 317 -11.59 1.84 9.44
CA ALA A 317 -10.18 2.13 9.26
C ALA A 317 -9.57 2.72 10.55
N LEU A 318 -10.26 3.65 11.21
CA LEU A 318 -9.84 4.27 12.45
C LEU A 318 -9.66 3.24 13.57
N ILE A 319 -10.57 2.27 13.70
CA ILE A 319 -10.43 1.16 14.66
C ILE A 319 -9.15 0.38 14.39
N ILE A 320 -8.86 0.06 13.12
CA ILE A 320 -7.68 -0.71 12.73
C ILE A 320 -6.40 0.05 13.08
N VAL A 321 -6.29 1.31 12.64
CA VAL A 321 -5.11 2.15 12.87
C VAL A 321 -4.93 2.47 14.35
N ALA A 322 -6.01 2.71 15.09
CA ALA A 322 -5.95 2.92 16.53
C ALA A 322 -5.46 1.65 17.26
N CYS A 323 -5.94 0.46 16.87
CA CYS A 323 -5.50 -0.81 17.43
C CYS A 323 -4.02 -1.08 17.13
N ASN A 324 -3.61 -0.86 15.87
CA ASN A 324 -2.22 -0.91 15.44
C ASN A 324 -1.35 -0.02 16.34
N MET A 325 -1.70 1.26 16.46
CA MET A 325 -0.87 2.22 17.19
C MET A 325 -0.84 1.90 18.70
N LEU A 326 -1.97 1.50 19.27
CA LEU A 326 -2.07 1.12 20.68
C LEU A 326 -1.20 -0.10 20.99
N ILE A 327 -1.27 -1.15 20.17
CA ILE A 327 -0.45 -2.35 20.35
C ILE A 327 1.04 -2.02 20.18
N THR A 328 1.39 -1.25 19.15
CA THR A 328 2.77 -0.82 18.91
C THR A 328 3.32 0.00 20.08
N LEU A 329 2.53 0.91 20.65
CA LEU A 329 2.91 1.70 21.83
C LEU A 329 3.07 0.85 23.08
N ILE A 330 2.15 -0.08 23.35
CA ILE A 330 2.18 -0.94 24.54
C ILE A 330 3.41 -1.84 24.50
N PHE A 331 3.57 -2.62 23.42
CA PHE A 331 4.69 -3.53 23.29
C PHE A 331 6.01 -2.79 23.07
N GLY A 332 5.98 -1.63 22.41
CA GLY A 332 7.14 -0.75 22.32
C GLY A 332 7.66 -0.31 23.68
N LYS A 333 6.75 -0.04 24.63
CA LYS A 333 7.12 0.25 26.02
C LYS A 333 7.70 -0.99 26.73
N ILE A 334 7.05 -2.15 26.57
CA ILE A 334 7.49 -3.41 27.19
C ILE A 334 8.91 -3.78 26.74
N PHE A 335 9.18 -3.68 25.43
CA PHE A 335 10.49 -3.99 24.85
C PHE A 335 11.49 -2.83 24.87
N LYS A 336 11.12 -1.69 25.48
CA LYS A 336 11.98 -0.50 25.64
C LYS A 336 12.49 0.07 24.32
N PHE A 337 11.66 0.03 23.29
CA PHE A 337 11.91 0.71 22.01
C PHE A 337 11.76 2.23 22.17
N SER A 338 12.45 2.99 21.33
CA SER A 338 12.36 4.44 21.35
C SER A 338 11.07 4.92 20.67
N LEU A 339 10.60 6.11 21.04
CA LEU A 339 9.38 6.69 20.50
C LEU A 339 9.47 6.86 18.98
N GLU A 340 10.64 7.25 18.46
CA GLU A 340 10.91 7.42 17.04
C GLU A 340 10.82 6.09 16.29
N GLU A 341 11.38 5.02 16.86
CA GLU A 341 11.31 3.68 16.27
C GLU A 341 9.86 3.17 16.21
N ILE A 342 9.07 3.39 17.27
CA ILE A 342 7.65 3.01 17.35
C ILE A 342 6.83 3.76 16.30
N ILE A 343 6.96 5.09 16.27
CA ILE A 343 6.22 5.96 15.34
C ILE A 343 6.57 5.62 13.89
N LEU A 344 7.86 5.46 13.58
CA LEU A 344 8.31 5.15 12.22
C LEU A 344 7.90 3.75 11.76
N ALA A 345 7.95 2.74 12.64
CA ALA A 345 7.51 1.39 12.30
C ALA A 345 6.00 1.35 12.04
N SER A 346 5.19 2.01 12.87
CA SER A 346 3.75 2.10 12.64
C SER A 346 3.42 2.92 11.38
N ASN A 347 4.14 4.02 11.12
CA ASN A 347 4.01 4.77 9.87
C ASN A 347 4.37 3.91 8.65
N ALA A 348 5.43 3.09 8.73
CA ALA A 348 5.80 2.18 7.65
C ALA A 348 4.73 1.12 7.37
N ASN A 349 3.98 0.68 8.39
CA ASN A 349 2.85 -0.23 8.26
C ASN A 349 1.67 0.45 7.55
N ILE A 350 1.20 1.56 8.10
CA ILE A 350 -0.04 2.23 7.66
C ILE A 350 0.18 3.04 6.39
N GLY A 351 1.23 3.86 6.35
CA GLY A 351 1.53 4.77 5.25
C GLY A 351 2.58 4.27 4.26
N GLY A 352 3.28 3.18 4.54
CA GLY A 352 4.30 2.61 3.66
C GLY A 352 5.70 3.22 3.77
N PRO A 353 6.66 2.73 2.97
CA PRO A 353 8.08 3.08 3.10
C PRO A 353 8.37 4.57 2.84
N THR A 354 7.69 5.18 1.86
CA THR A 354 7.95 6.56 1.42
C THR A 354 7.52 7.58 2.46
N THR A 355 6.34 7.43 3.06
CA THR A 355 5.80 8.33 4.08
C THR A 355 6.59 8.23 5.39
N ALA A 356 7.03 7.02 5.76
CA ALA A 356 7.87 6.79 6.92
C ALA A 356 9.26 7.41 6.76
N ALA A 357 9.88 7.26 5.59
CA ALA A 357 11.14 7.91 5.26
C ALA A 357 11.02 9.44 5.25
N ALA A 358 9.96 9.97 4.65
CA ALA A 358 9.68 11.41 4.62
C ALA A 358 9.53 11.98 6.04
N MET A 359 8.83 11.26 6.93
CA MET A 359 8.70 11.65 8.34
C MET A 359 10.06 11.65 9.04
N ALA A 360 10.85 10.58 8.91
CA ALA A 360 12.17 10.48 9.51
C ALA A 360 13.07 11.65 9.10
N ILE A 361 13.07 12.02 7.81
CA ILE A 361 13.82 13.17 7.29
C ILE A 361 13.28 14.48 7.86
N SER A 362 11.96 14.70 7.82
CA SER A 362 11.34 15.94 8.31
C SER A 362 11.58 16.19 9.80
N LYS A 363 11.79 15.12 10.58
CA LYS A 363 12.08 15.16 12.01
C LYS A 363 13.57 15.11 12.34
N GLY A 364 14.46 14.97 11.34
CA GLY A 364 15.90 14.87 11.54
C GLY A 364 16.39 13.51 12.05
N TRP A 365 15.56 12.46 12.00
CA TRP A 365 15.87 11.10 12.46
C TRP A 365 16.62 10.28 11.39
N ASN A 366 17.67 10.87 10.83
CA ASN A 366 18.33 10.39 9.61
C ASN A 366 18.86 8.96 9.72
N LYS A 367 19.28 8.56 10.93
CA LYS A 367 19.76 7.20 11.26
C LYS A 367 18.71 6.12 10.96
N LEU A 368 17.42 6.47 10.96
CA LEU A 368 16.31 5.52 10.76
C LEU A 368 15.77 5.51 9.32
N VAL A 369 16.20 6.42 8.43
CA VAL A 369 15.68 6.52 7.05
C VAL A 369 15.93 5.25 6.23
N GLY A 370 17.17 4.77 6.19
CA GLY A 370 17.49 3.52 5.48
C GLY A 370 16.75 2.31 6.06
N PRO A 371 16.84 2.08 7.38
CA PRO A 371 16.13 0.97 8.01
C PRO A 371 14.61 0.98 7.83
N VAL A 372 13.96 2.15 7.90
CA VAL A 372 12.50 2.25 7.76
C VAL A 372 12.03 1.98 6.32
N LEU A 373 12.81 2.39 5.31
CA LEU A 373 12.54 2.04 3.92
C LEU A 373 12.61 0.53 3.69
N LEU A 374 13.60 -0.12 4.29
CA LEU A 374 13.78 -1.58 4.21
C LEU A 374 12.60 -2.34 4.82
N ILE A 375 12.16 -1.99 6.04
CA ILE A 375 11.00 -2.67 6.64
C ILE A 375 9.68 -2.32 5.94
N GLY A 376 9.51 -1.09 5.45
CA GLY A 376 8.31 -0.71 4.71
C GLY A 376 8.19 -1.43 3.36
N THR A 377 9.31 -1.65 2.66
CA THR A 377 9.31 -2.47 1.43
C THR A 377 9.03 -3.96 1.69
N LEU A 378 9.43 -4.50 2.85
CA LEU A 378 8.99 -5.83 3.28
C LEU A 378 7.46 -5.92 3.45
N GLY A 379 6.84 -4.81 3.82
CA GLY A 379 5.39 -4.67 3.89
C GLY A 379 4.68 -5.08 2.60
N TYR A 380 5.21 -4.72 1.44
CA TYR A 380 4.66 -5.12 0.13
C TYR A 380 4.57 -6.65 -0.04
N VAL A 381 5.37 -7.42 0.69
CA VAL A 381 5.23 -8.89 0.74
C VAL A 381 4.22 -9.27 1.82
N LEU A 382 4.48 -8.87 3.06
CA LEU A 382 3.75 -9.35 4.23
C LEU A 382 2.27 -8.98 4.20
N GLY A 383 1.91 -7.80 3.69
CA GLY A 383 0.53 -7.36 3.68
C GLY A 383 -0.38 -8.25 2.84
N ASN A 384 0.11 -8.84 1.75
CA ASN A 384 -0.70 -9.84 1.02
C ASN A 384 -0.98 -11.08 1.87
N TYR A 385 0.00 -11.57 2.63
CA TYR A 385 -0.22 -12.71 3.54
C TYR A 385 -1.23 -12.39 4.64
N TYR A 386 -1.10 -11.22 5.27
CA TYR A 386 -2.04 -10.80 6.32
C TYR A 386 -3.44 -10.50 5.77
N GLY A 387 -3.53 -9.89 4.58
CA GLY A 387 -4.80 -9.64 3.90
C GLY A 387 -5.52 -10.93 3.54
N VAL A 388 -4.82 -11.91 2.94
CA VAL A 388 -5.37 -13.23 2.63
C VAL A 388 -5.78 -13.97 3.91
N LEU A 389 -4.96 -13.90 4.96
CA LEU A 389 -5.29 -14.49 6.26
C LEU A 389 -6.59 -13.90 6.83
N VAL A 390 -6.68 -12.58 6.95
CA VAL A 390 -7.86 -11.90 7.53
C VAL A 390 -9.10 -12.13 6.67
N GLY A 391 -9.01 -11.95 5.35
CA GLY A 391 -10.16 -12.13 4.47
C GLY A 391 -10.72 -13.55 4.48
N ASN A 392 -9.86 -14.56 4.62
CA ASN A 392 -10.31 -15.95 4.73
C ASN A 392 -10.83 -16.32 6.13
N LEU A 393 -10.32 -15.69 7.20
CA LEU A 393 -10.87 -15.89 8.55
C LEU A 393 -12.27 -15.29 8.72
N LEU A 394 -12.60 -14.27 7.91
CA LEU A 394 -13.87 -13.54 7.96
C LEU A 394 -14.84 -13.96 6.85
N ARG A 395 -14.55 -15.07 6.17
CA ARG A 395 -15.29 -15.54 5.00
C ARG A 395 -16.62 -16.18 5.36
#